data_AF-A0AAW9A047-F1
#
_entry.id   AF-A0AAW9A047-F1
#
_cell.length_a   1.000
_cell.length_b   1.000
_cell.length_c   1.000
_cell.angle_alpha   90.00
_cell.angle_beta   90.00
_cell.angle_gamma   90.00
#
_symmetry.space_group_name_H-M   'P 1'
#
loop_
_entity.id
_entity.type
_entity.pdbx_description
1 polymer ?
#
loop_
_entity_poly.entity_id
_entity_poly.type
_entity_poly.pdbx_seq_one_letter_code
_entity_poly.pdbx_strand_id
1 'polypeptide(L)'
;MATFGDRNSYAKTDHDATFMRMKEDPMLNGQLKPVYNLQIATNHQFVIDYDIFSNPTDTRTLVPFLKQMACREMFETIVADAGYGSEYNYTILIDEFNQQVLIPYSTMNSELKKRYKSNPKYSDNWTYNAEDDYYIDPQGVRFDFKRYNKRHDKYGFERNFKVYEANVFQLTEAASEASRTAKAQHLRQIYVNGTWNYFRNLVKTAIQSDQGHAIYRRRKFDVEPVFARLK
;
A
#
# COMPACT_ATOMS: atom_id res chain seq x y z
N MET A 1 11.96 -1.63 32.93
CA MET A 1 11.31 -2.12 31.69
C MET A 1 10.18 -1.15 31.29
N ALA A 2 10.51 0.04 30.79
CA ALA A 2 9.52 1.08 30.45
C ALA A 2 9.79 1.78 29.11
N THR A 3 10.76 1.32 28.32
CA THR A 3 11.27 2.03 27.13
C THR A 3 10.69 1.53 25.81
N PHE A 4 9.82 0.51 25.81
CA PHE A 4 9.37 -0.13 24.58
C PHE A 4 8.19 0.58 23.90
N GLY A 5 7.37 1.34 24.65
CA GLY A 5 6.17 2.01 24.11
C GLY A 5 5.41 1.16 23.09
N ASP A 6 5.12 1.75 21.93
CA ASP A 6 4.51 1.08 20.77
C ASP A 6 5.52 0.60 19.70
N ARG A 7 6.83 0.70 19.98
CA ARG A 7 7.91 0.46 19.01
C ARG A 7 8.41 -0.98 19.02
N ASN A 8 8.94 -1.43 17.89
CA ASN A 8 9.49 -2.79 17.77
C ASN A 8 11.00 -2.88 18.05
N SER A 9 11.75 -1.76 17.96
CA SER A 9 13.19 -1.70 18.22
C SER A 9 13.66 -0.27 18.54
N TYR A 10 14.79 -0.15 19.23
CA TYR A 10 15.46 1.11 19.57
C TYR A 10 16.96 0.89 19.84
N ALA A 11 17.81 1.91 19.69
CA ALA A 11 19.23 1.80 20.01
C ALA A 11 19.48 1.87 21.53
N LYS A 12 20.46 1.12 22.03
CA LYS A 12 20.80 1.13 23.46
C LYS A 12 21.28 2.50 23.96
N THR A 13 21.94 3.26 23.09
CA THR A 13 22.55 4.57 23.41
C THR A 13 21.65 5.74 23.04
N ASP A 14 20.79 5.56 22.04
CA ASP A 14 19.82 6.54 21.57
C ASP A 14 18.48 5.81 21.38
N HIS A 15 17.56 6.01 22.33
CA HIS A 15 16.28 5.32 22.35
C HIS A 15 15.32 5.82 21.26
N ASP A 16 15.60 6.98 20.67
CA ASP A 16 14.80 7.55 19.60
C ASP A 16 15.22 6.98 18.23
N ALA A 17 16.47 6.52 18.09
CA ALA A 17 16.95 5.85 16.88
C ALA A 17 16.39 4.42 16.71
N THR A 18 16.03 4.04 15.48
CA THR A 18 15.53 2.70 15.13
C THR A 18 16.55 1.94 14.31
N PHE A 19 16.67 0.64 14.56
CA PHE A 19 17.52 -0.23 13.74
C PHE A 19 16.92 -0.44 12.34
N MET A 20 17.57 0.09 11.31
CA MET A 20 17.15 -0.03 9.91
C MET A 20 18.29 -0.55 9.04
N ARG A 21 17.95 -1.16 7.90
CA ARG A 21 18.93 -1.54 6.89
C ARG A 21 19.27 -0.31 6.07
N MET A 22 20.55 0.05 6.04
CA MET A 22 21.03 1.19 5.26
C MET A 22 21.12 0.84 3.78
N LYS A 23 20.85 1.83 2.92
CA LYS A 23 21.12 1.70 1.46
C LYS A 23 22.60 1.51 1.21
N GLU A 24 23.43 2.21 1.97
CA GLU A 24 24.88 2.03 1.99
C GLU A 24 25.22 1.03 3.07
N ASP A 25 25.53 -0.18 2.62
CA ASP A 25 26.04 -1.26 3.45
C ASP A 25 27.45 -1.62 2.95
N PRO A 26 28.49 -0.86 3.39
CA PRO A 26 29.86 -1.09 2.92
C PRO A 26 30.37 -2.50 3.22
N MET A 27 29.83 -3.14 4.26
CA MET A 27 30.22 -4.48 4.68
C MET A 27 29.41 -5.58 3.98
N LEU A 28 28.36 -5.21 3.22
CA LEU A 28 27.43 -6.10 2.52
C LEU A 28 26.85 -7.23 3.39
N ASN A 29 26.82 -7.03 4.71
CA ASN A 29 26.43 -8.05 5.69
C ASN A 29 24.97 -7.89 6.14
N GLY A 30 24.26 -6.87 5.62
CA GLY A 30 22.87 -6.58 5.94
C GLY A 30 22.66 -6.09 7.37
N GLN A 31 23.72 -5.67 8.07
CA GLN A 31 23.63 -5.27 9.47
C GLN A 31 22.74 -4.03 9.64
N LEU A 32 21.78 -4.13 10.56
CA LEU A 32 20.93 -3.00 10.91
C LEU A 32 21.75 -1.99 11.71
N LYS A 33 21.57 -0.71 11.38
CA LYS A 33 22.21 0.40 12.09
C LYS A 33 21.14 1.26 12.75
N PRO A 34 21.40 1.82 13.94
CA PRO A 34 20.48 2.74 14.58
C PRO A 34 20.48 4.05 13.78
N VAL A 35 19.35 4.38 13.18
CA VAL A 35 19.16 5.56 12.34
C VAL A 35 17.75 6.11 12.49
N TYR A 36 17.54 7.28 11.90
CA TYR A 36 16.23 7.88 11.75
C TYR A 36 15.78 7.86 10.29
N ASN A 37 14.47 7.85 10.08
CA ASN A 37 13.86 7.98 8.77
C ASN A 37 13.59 9.46 8.49
N LEU A 38 14.43 10.06 7.65
CA LEU A 38 14.30 11.44 7.21
C LEU A 38 13.26 11.56 6.10
N GLN A 39 12.28 12.42 6.31
CA GLN A 39 11.26 12.81 5.34
C GLN A 39 11.56 14.22 4.85
N ILE A 40 11.47 14.44 3.54
CA ILE A 40 11.74 15.74 2.93
C ILE A 40 10.65 16.00 1.88
N ALA A 41 10.12 17.22 1.88
CA ALA A 41 9.27 17.75 0.83
C ALA A 41 10.09 18.71 -0.04
N THR A 42 9.94 18.58 -1.36
CA THR A 42 10.58 19.49 -2.31
C THR A 42 9.58 20.01 -3.34
N ASN A 43 9.85 21.21 -3.85
CA ASN A 43 9.12 21.80 -4.97
C ASN A 43 10.10 22.57 -5.86
N HIS A 44 10.18 22.23 -7.15
CA HIS A 44 11.14 22.80 -8.11
C HIS A 44 12.57 22.90 -7.54
N GLN A 45 13.07 21.80 -6.96
CA GLN A 45 14.40 21.67 -6.32
C GLN A 45 14.62 22.50 -5.05
N PHE A 46 13.61 23.21 -4.53
CA PHE A 46 13.67 23.82 -3.21
C PHE A 46 13.16 22.83 -2.15
N VAL A 47 13.91 22.71 -1.05
CA VAL A 47 13.41 22.04 0.16
C VAL A 47 12.41 22.97 0.83
N ILE A 48 11.18 22.50 0.97
CA ILE A 48 10.08 23.28 1.56
C ILE A 48 9.74 22.83 2.97
N ASP A 49 10.04 21.58 3.30
CA ASP A 49 9.85 21.02 4.64
C ASP A 49 10.69 19.75 4.83
N TYR A 50 10.97 19.39 6.09
CA TYR A 50 11.59 18.13 6.47
C TYR A 50 11.20 17.73 7.89
N ASP A 51 11.19 16.43 8.17
CA ASP A 51 10.95 15.91 9.52
C ASP A 51 11.63 14.54 9.69
N ILE A 52 11.84 14.14 10.94
CA ILE A 52 12.63 12.97 11.32
C ILE A 52 11.74 11.99 12.08
N PHE A 53 11.60 10.79 11.53
CA PHE A 53 10.76 9.75 12.10
C PHE A 53 11.57 8.60 12.66
N SER A 54 11.09 8.05 13.76
CA SER A 54 11.59 6.79 14.30
C SER A 54 11.06 5.56 13.55
N ASN A 55 10.15 5.72 12.59
CA ASN A 55 9.52 4.59 11.90
C ASN A 55 10.48 3.97 10.87
N PRO A 56 10.66 2.63 10.88
CA PRO A 56 11.54 1.96 9.91
C PRO A 56 10.98 1.93 8.49
N THR A 57 9.68 2.18 8.31
CA THR A 57 9.00 2.15 7.02
C THR A 57 8.31 3.48 6.73
N ASP A 58 8.40 3.91 5.48
CA ASP A 58 7.87 5.18 4.96
C ASP A 58 6.34 5.29 5.02
N THR A 59 5.61 4.18 4.93
CA THR A 59 4.15 4.20 4.78
C THR A 59 3.43 5.01 5.87
N ARG A 60 3.94 5.00 7.11
CA ARG A 60 3.27 5.66 8.25
C ARG A 60 3.82 7.06 8.56
N THR A 61 4.87 7.52 7.88
CA THR A 61 5.48 8.84 8.12
C THR A 61 4.81 9.94 7.31
N LEU A 62 4.23 9.61 6.14
CA LEU A 62 3.66 10.61 5.22
C LEU A 62 2.55 11.46 5.84
N VAL A 63 1.52 10.85 6.42
CA VAL A 63 0.39 11.61 6.97
C VAL A 63 0.83 12.52 8.12
N PRO A 64 1.57 12.04 9.14
CA PRO A 64 2.15 12.93 10.15
C PRO A 64 3.00 14.07 9.56
N PHE A 65 3.87 13.74 8.61
CA PHE A 65 4.74 14.71 7.93
C PHE A 65 3.96 15.79 7.17
N LEU A 66 2.85 15.43 6.52
CA LEU A 66 2.02 16.41 5.83
C LEU A 66 1.15 17.23 6.81
N LYS A 67 0.75 16.66 7.95
CA LYS A 67 -0.01 17.40 8.98
C LYS A 67 0.83 18.48 9.65
N GLN A 68 2.14 18.26 9.83
CA GLN A 68 3.03 19.28 10.41
C GLN A 68 3.42 20.37 9.41
N MET A 69 3.33 20.08 8.10
CA MET A 69 3.72 21.00 7.04
C MET A 69 2.76 22.17 6.89
N ALA A 70 3.17 23.35 7.37
CA ALA A 70 2.34 24.56 7.41
C ALA A 70 1.86 25.02 6.01
N CYS A 71 2.68 24.83 4.97
CA CYS A 71 2.37 25.24 3.61
C CYS A 71 1.71 24.13 2.76
N ARG A 72 1.31 23.00 3.34
CA ARG A 72 0.71 21.84 2.62
C ARG A 72 -0.43 22.27 1.70
N GLU A 73 -1.31 23.13 2.19
CA GLU A 73 -2.53 23.56 1.48
C GLU A 73 -2.24 24.40 0.23
N MET A 74 -1.03 24.92 0.09
CA MET A 74 -0.59 25.63 -1.13
C MET A 74 -0.34 24.68 -2.31
N PHE A 75 -0.29 23.37 -2.07
CA PHE A 75 0.03 22.37 -3.09
C PHE A 75 -1.16 21.49 -3.40
N GLU A 76 -1.57 21.46 -4.66
CA GLU A 76 -2.71 20.65 -5.11
C GLU A 76 -2.38 19.17 -5.24
N THR A 77 -1.11 18.84 -5.56
CA THR A 77 -0.69 17.47 -5.90
C THR A 77 0.44 17.00 -4.99
N ILE A 78 0.24 15.83 -4.37
CA ILE A 78 1.26 15.13 -3.60
C ILE A 78 1.85 14.00 -4.44
N VAL A 79 3.18 14.00 -4.57
CA VAL A 79 3.95 13.03 -5.35
C VAL A 79 4.95 12.34 -4.45
N ALA A 80 4.94 11.00 -4.40
CA ALA A 80 5.82 10.25 -3.51
C ALA A 80 6.15 8.85 -4.05
N ASP A 81 7.03 8.13 -3.35
CA ASP A 81 7.42 6.76 -3.68
C ASP A 81 6.38 5.70 -3.36
N ALA A 82 6.54 4.53 -3.99
CA ALA A 82 5.60 3.43 -3.81
C ALA A 82 5.50 2.90 -2.37
N GLY A 83 6.51 3.20 -1.54
CA GLY A 83 6.50 2.89 -0.11
C GLY A 83 5.41 3.64 0.66
N TYR A 84 4.92 4.76 0.14
CA TYR A 84 3.81 5.52 0.74
C TYR A 84 2.43 5.07 0.24
N GLY A 85 2.36 4.23 -0.79
CA GLY A 85 1.09 3.80 -1.37
C GLY A 85 0.34 2.84 -0.46
N SER A 86 -0.66 3.34 0.26
CA SER A 86 -1.52 2.56 1.15
C SER A 86 -2.92 3.12 1.23
N GLU A 87 -3.90 2.26 1.52
CA GLU A 87 -5.30 2.66 1.69
C GLU A 87 -5.45 3.76 2.75
N TYR A 88 -4.71 3.66 3.86
CA TYR A 88 -4.70 4.69 4.90
C TYR A 88 -4.26 6.04 4.33
N ASN A 89 -3.08 6.09 3.67
CA ASN A 89 -2.59 7.36 3.13
C ASN A 89 -3.51 7.92 2.05
N TYR A 90 -4.05 7.08 1.16
CA TYR A 90 -4.97 7.54 0.13
C TYR A 90 -6.26 8.10 0.71
N THR A 91 -6.83 7.46 1.74
CA THR A 91 -8.01 7.96 2.45
C THR A 91 -7.76 9.36 2.99
N ILE A 92 -6.66 9.55 3.73
CA ILE A 92 -6.36 10.88 4.30
C ILE A 92 -6.08 11.92 3.20
N LEU A 93 -5.26 11.59 2.21
CA LEU A 93 -4.86 12.55 1.17
C LEU A 93 -6.02 12.98 0.26
N ILE A 94 -6.88 12.03 -0.12
CA ILE A 94 -7.95 12.27 -1.07
C ILE A 94 -9.20 12.74 -0.34
N ASP A 95 -9.63 12.05 0.72
CA ASP A 95 -10.92 12.30 1.35
C ASP A 95 -10.84 13.40 2.42
N GLU A 96 -9.77 13.46 3.22
CA GLU A 96 -9.62 14.49 4.25
C GLU A 96 -8.92 15.75 3.74
N PHE A 97 -7.83 15.59 2.96
CA PHE A 97 -7.01 16.72 2.50
C PHE A 97 -7.45 17.27 1.15
N ASN A 98 -8.27 16.54 0.41
CA ASN A 98 -8.76 16.92 -0.92
C ASN A 98 -7.61 17.25 -1.91
N GLN A 99 -6.52 16.48 -1.84
CA GLN A 99 -5.33 16.65 -2.69
C GLN A 99 -5.24 15.53 -3.74
N GLN A 100 -4.70 15.87 -4.92
CA GLN A 100 -4.39 14.89 -5.94
C GLN A 100 -3.18 14.04 -5.53
N VAL A 101 -3.25 12.73 -5.81
CA VAL A 101 -2.22 11.79 -5.37
C VAL A 101 -1.56 11.11 -6.57
N LEU A 102 -0.25 11.30 -6.70
CA LEU A 102 0.62 10.61 -7.66
C LEU A 102 1.65 9.76 -6.91
N ILE A 103 1.14 8.78 -6.17
CA ILE A 103 1.91 7.84 -5.36
C ILE A 103 1.56 6.44 -5.83
N PRO A 104 2.46 5.69 -6.50
CA PRO A 104 2.16 4.32 -6.88
C PRO A 104 1.88 3.44 -5.67
N TYR A 105 1.06 2.41 -5.82
CA TYR A 105 0.98 1.33 -4.84
C TYR A 105 1.99 0.23 -5.17
N SER A 106 2.39 -0.54 -4.16
CA SER A 106 3.49 -1.51 -4.25
C SER A 106 3.36 -2.54 -5.38
N THR A 107 2.14 -3.00 -5.69
CA THR A 107 1.88 -4.00 -6.74
C THR A 107 1.75 -3.42 -8.14
N MET A 108 1.67 -2.10 -8.32
CA MET A 108 1.31 -1.45 -9.60
C MET A 108 2.21 -1.90 -10.77
N ASN A 109 3.53 -1.91 -10.58
CA ASN A 109 4.46 -2.37 -11.61
C ASN A 109 4.42 -3.89 -11.83
N SER A 110 4.10 -4.65 -10.79
CA SER A 110 4.01 -6.11 -10.88
C SER A 110 2.76 -6.53 -11.65
N GLU A 111 1.65 -5.80 -11.52
CA GLU A 111 0.39 -6.03 -12.22
C GLU A 111 0.51 -5.93 -13.75
N LEU A 112 1.51 -5.21 -14.27
CA LEU A 112 1.77 -5.14 -15.71
C LEU A 112 2.39 -6.44 -16.27
N LYS A 113 3.05 -7.23 -15.43
CA LYS A 113 3.80 -8.42 -15.87
C LYS A 113 2.84 -9.57 -16.18
N LYS A 114 3.09 -10.28 -17.30
CA LYS A 114 2.29 -11.45 -17.73
C LYS A 114 2.08 -12.47 -16.60
N ARG A 115 3.14 -12.75 -15.84
CA ARG A 115 3.10 -13.67 -14.68
C ARG A 115 2.08 -13.28 -13.60
N TYR A 116 1.81 -11.98 -13.42
CA TYR A 116 0.85 -11.51 -12.43
C TYR A 116 -0.57 -11.68 -12.99
N LYS A 117 -0.79 -11.24 -14.23
CA LYS A 117 -2.09 -11.30 -14.92
C LYS A 117 -2.60 -12.74 -15.12
N SER A 118 -1.69 -13.70 -15.27
CA SER A 118 -2.06 -15.12 -15.40
C SER A 118 -2.08 -15.89 -14.09
N ASN A 119 -1.82 -15.25 -12.95
CA ASN A 119 -1.74 -15.96 -11.67
C ASN A 119 -3.15 -16.22 -11.12
N PRO A 120 -3.56 -17.48 -10.97
CA PRO A 120 -4.91 -17.84 -10.53
C PRO A 120 -5.17 -17.50 -9.06
N LYS A 121 -4.15 -17.14 -8.28
CA LYS A 121 -4.30 -16.81 -6.85
C LYS A 121 -4.87 -15.42 -6.60
N TYR A 122 -4.77 -14.50 -7.57
CA TYR A 122 -5.29 -13.15 -7.42
C TYR A 122 -6.74 -13.10 -7.87
N SER A 123 -7.64 -12.72 -6.96
CA SER A 123 -9.06 -12.51 -7.27
C SER A 123 -9.29 -11.43 -8.33
N ASP A 124 -8.34 -10.51 -8.50
CA ASP A 124 -8.35 -9.50 -9.57
C ASP A 124 -8.34 -10.13 -10.98
N ASN A 125 -7.87 -11.38 -11.11
CA ASN A 125 -7.83 -12.11 -12.37
C ASN A 125 -9.02 -13.07 -12.55
N TRP A 126 -9.97 -13.07 -11.61
CA TRP A 126 -11.14 -13.94 -11.65
C TRP A 126 -12.28 -13.26 -12.42
N THR A 127 -13.21 -14.04 -12.95
CA THR A 127 -14.40 -13.48 -13.59
C THR A 127 -15.35 -12.97 -12.51
N TYR A 128 -15.75 -11.71 -12.58
CA TYR A 128 -16.71 -11.11 -11.66
C TYR A 128 -18.01 -10.80 -12.41
N ASN A 129 -19.14 -11.25 -11.88
CA ASN A 129 -20.47 -10.87 -12.34
C ASN A 129 -21.01 -9.77 -11.43
N ALA A 130 -21.25 -8.60 -12.00
CA ALA A 130 -21.71 -7.43 -11.26
C ALA A 130 -23.23 -7.42 -11.01
N GLU A 131 -24.03 -8.09 -11.83
CA GLU A 131 -25.50 -8.16 -11.69
C GLU A 131 -25.89 -9.00 -10.49
N ASP A 132 -25.24 -10.15 -10.33
CA ASP A 132 -25.55 -11.13 -9.28
C ASP A 132 -24.52 -11.13 -8.11
N ASP A 133 -23.54 -10.22 -8.13
CA ASP A 133 -22.46 -10.06 -7.13
C ASP A 133 -21.77 -11.39 -6.74
N TYR A 134 -21.13 -12.03 -7.72
CA TYR A 134 -20.33 -13.25 -7.49
C TYR A 134 -19.04 -13.30 -8.31
N TYR A 135 -18.08 -14.11 -7.84
CA TYR A 135 -16.85 -14.41 -8.56
C TYR A 135 -16.80 -15.86 -9.06
N ILE A 136 -16.11 -16.09 -10.17
CA ILE A 136 -15.74 -17.43 -10.66
C ILE A 136 -14.22 -17.50 -10.75
N ASP A 137 -13.61 -18.45 -10.04
CA ASP A 137 -12.18 -18.68 -10.13
C ASP A 137 -11.79 -19.46 -11.40
N PRO A 138 -10.49 -19.60 -11.71
CA PRO A 138 -10.04 -20.33 -12.90
C PRO A 138 -10.37 -21.84 -12.89
N GLN A 139 -10.82 -22.39 -11.77
CA GLN A 139 -11.27 -23.78 -11.65
C GLN A 139 -12.80 -23.90 -11.86
N GLY A 140 -13.48 -22.79 -12.14
CA GLY A 140 -14.94 -22.76 -12.33
C GLY A 140 -15.73 -22.72 -11.02
N VAL A 141 -15.07 -22.49 -9.87
CA VAL A 141 -15.74 -22.40 -8.57
C VAL A 141 -16.40 -21.04 -8.44
N ARG A 142 -17.72 -21.04 -8.20
CA ARG A 142 -18.53 -19.85 -7.90
C ARG A 142 -18.43 -19.48 -6.43
N PHE A 143 -18.17 -18.20 -6.18
CA PHE A 143 -18.10 -17.56 -4.86
C PHE A 143 -19.17 -16.49 -4.75
N ASP A 144 -20.18 -16.74 -3.92
CA ASP A 144 -21.30 -15.83 -3.69
C ASP A 144 -20.99 -14.87 -2.53
N PHE A 145 -21.58 -13.67 -2.57
CA PHE A 145 -21.48 -12.73 -1.46
C PHE A 145 -22.03 -13.35 -0.18
N LYS A 146 -21.23 -13.31 0.89
CA LYS A 146 -21.60 -13.87 2.20
C LYS A 146 -21.94 -12.78 3.20
N ARG A 147 -21.04 -11.81 3.38
CA ARG A 147 -21.18 -10.72 4.37
C ARG A 147 -20.14 -9.62 4.18
N TYR A 148 -20.40 -8.48 4.81
CA TYR A 148 -19.37 -7.49 5.09
C TYR A 148 -18.52 -7.90 6.28
N ASN A 149 -17.24 -7.51 6.27
CA ASN A 149 -16.30 -7.71 7.36
C ASN A 149 -15.43 -6.47 7.55
N LYS A 150 -15.32 -6.01 8.80
CA LYS A 150 -14.47 -4.92 9.22
C LYS A 150 -13.24 -5.48 9.93
N ARG A 151 -12.06 -5.02 9.52
CA ARG A 151 -10.80 -5.40 10.15
C ARG A 151 -10.01 -4.17 10.52
N HIS A 152 -9.45 -4.16 11.71
CA HIS A 152 -8.52 -3.13 12.15
C HIS A 152 -7.10 -3.61 11.93
N ASP A 153 -6.22 -2.74 11.44
CA ASP A 153 -4.79 -3.01 11.48
C ASP A 153 -4.21 -2.79 12.88
N LYS A 154 -2.91 -3.06 13.07
CA LYS A 154 -2.20 -2.87 14.34
C LYS A 154 -2.36 -1.44 14.89
N TYR A 155 -2.60 -0.45 14.03
CA TYR A 155 -2.66 0.97 14.36
C TYR A 155 -4.09 1.49 14.46
N GLY A 156 -5.09 0.60 14.45
CA GLY A 156 -6.50 0.98 14.58
C GLY A 156 -7.15 1.51 13.31
N PHE A 157 -6.49 1.43 12.15
CA PHE A 157 -7.14 1.81 10.88
C PHE A 157 -8.14 0.72 10.46
N GLU A 158 -9.41 1.10 10.33
CA GLU A 158 -10.48 0.21 9.89
C GLU A 158 -10.45 0.02 8.37
N ARG A 159 -10.55 -1.24 7.93
CA ARG A 159 -10.72 -1.62 6.53
C ARG A 159 -11.99 -2.42 6.34
N ASN A 160 -12.71 -2.10 5.27
CA ASN A 160 -13.96 -2.75 4.90
C ASN A 160 -13.72 -3.79 3.79
N PHE A 161 -14.21 -5.00 4.01
CA PHE A 161 -14.12 -6.10 3.05
C PHE A 161 -15.49 -6.67 2.75
N LYS A 162 -15.75 -6.96 1.48
CA LYS A 162 -16.78 -7.93 1.08
C LYS A 162 -16.18 -9.32 1.16
N VAL A 163 -16.83 -10.22 1.88
CA VAL A 163 -16.43 -11.63 1.98
C VAL A 163 -17.31 -12.43 1.03
N TYR A 164 -16.66 -13.16 0.13
CA TYR A 164 -17.32 -14.13 -0.74
C TYR A 164 -16.92 -15.53 -0.33
N GLU A 165 -17.85 -16.47 -0.35
CA GLU A 165 -17.63 -17.87 0.01
C GLU A 165 -18.02 -18.77 -1.15
N ALA A 166 -17.23 -19.82 -1.39
CA ALA A 166 -17.53 -20.80 -2.40
C ALA A 166 -18.87 -21.47 -2.10
N ASN A 167 -19.72 -21.61 -3.11
CA ASN A 167 -20.98 -22.35 -2.96
C ASN A 167 -20.69 -23.84 -2.71
N VAL A 168 -21.52 -24.50 -1.90
CA VAL A 168 -21.44 -25.95 -1.68
C VAL A 168 -21.80 -26.71 -2.95
N PHE A 169 -22.78 -26.19 -3.69
CA PHE A 169 -23.24 -26.76 -4.95
C PHE A 169 -22.65 -25.95 -6.10
N GLN A 170 -21.79 -26.61 -6.87
CA GLN A 170 -21.16 -26.01 -8.05
C GLN A 170 -21.72 -26.65 -9.32
N LEU A 171 -21.53 -25.97 -10.44
CA LEU A 171 -22.00 -26.46 -11.76
C LEU A 171 -21.35 -27.79 -12.17
N THR A 172 -20.16 -28.09 -11.64
CA THR A 172 -19.42 -29.33 -11.93
C THR A 172 -18.95 -30.00 -10.64
N GLU A 173 -18.77 -31.32 -10.70
CA GLU A 173 -18.23 -32.13 -9.60
C GLU A 173 -16.80 -31.68 -9.25
N ALA A 174 -15.96 -31.44 -10.26
CA ALA A 174 -14.60 -30.92 -10.08
C ALA A 174 -14.58 -29.55 -9.37
N ALA A 175 -15.50 -28.63 -9.70
CA ALA A 175 -15.62 -27.36 -8.99
C ALA A 175 -16.14 -27.57 -7.56
N SER A 176 -17.02 -28.55 -7.33
CA SER A 176 -17.51 -28.89 -5.99
C SER A 176 -16.38 -29.41 -5.10
N GLU A 177 -15.50 -30.27 -5.62
CA GLU A 177 -14.29 -30.71 -4.91
C GLU A 177 -13.32 -29.55 -4.63
N ALA A 178 -13.12 -28.68 -5.61
CA ALA A 178 -12.24 -27.51 -5.52
C ALA A 178 -12.80 -26.35 -4.67
N SER A 179 -14.08 -26.40 -4.28
CA SER A 179 -14.76 -25.38 -3.46
C SER A 179 -14.26 -25.35 -2.01
N ARG A 180 -13.65 -26.45 -1.56
CA ARG A 180 -13.19 -26.60 -0.18
C ARG A 180 -11.71 -26.27 -0.04
N THR A 181 -11.33 -25.88 1.17
CA THR A 181 -9.94 -25.69 1.56
C THR A 181 -9.15 -27.00 1.44
N ALA A 182 -7.81 -26.94 1.39
CA ALA A 182 -6.96 -28.13 1.23
C ALA A 182 -7.18 -29.23 2.31
N LYS A 183 -7.70 -28.88 3.48
CA LYS A 183 -8.07 -29.83 4.55
C LYS A 183 -9.55 -30.24 4.52
N ALA A 184 -10.29 -29.87 3.48
CA ALA A 184 -11.73 -30.05 3.27
C ALA A 184 -12.69 -29.54 4.37
N GLN A 185 -12.15 -28.89 5.42
CA GLN A 185 -12.90 -28.53 6.62
C GLN A 185 -13.85 -27.34 6.41
N HIS A 186 -13.46 -26.40 5.55
CA HIS A 186 -14.21 -25.18 5.28
C HIS A 186 -14.28 -24.89 3.79
N LEU A 187 -15.33 -24.19 3.37
CA LEU A 187 -15.43 -23.60 2.04
C LEU A 187 -14.37 -22.51 1.89
N ARG A 188 -13.85 -22.38 0.66
CA ARG A 188 -12.89 -21.31 0.34
C ARG A 188 -13.60 -19.96 0.45
N GLN A 189 -12.85 -18.97 0.94
CA GLN A 189 -13.32 -17.59 1.02
C GLN A 189 -12.32 -16.66 0.37
N ILE A 190 -12.82 -15.57 -0.20
CA ILE A 190 -12.03 -14.42 -0.61
C ILE A 190 -12.52 -13.15 0.08
N TYR A 191 -11.60 -12.21 0.26
CA TYR A 191 -11.84 -10.93 0.91
C TYR A 191 -11.49 -9.84 -0.07
N VAL A 192 -12.51 -9.13 -0.56
CA VAL A 192 -12.34 -8.07 -1.55
C VAL A 192 -12.49 -6.73 -0.85
N ASN A 193 -11.44 -5.90 -0.91
CA ASN A 193 -11.48 -4.54 -0.40
C ASN A 193 -11.87 -3.58 -1.55
N GLY A 194 -13.12 -3.14 -1.53
CA GLY A 194 -13.65 -2.20 -2.53
C GLY A 194 -12.98 -0.83 -2.49
N THR A 195 -12.73 -0.28 -1.29
CA THR A 195 -12.07 1.00 -1.09
C THR A 195 -10.64 0.99 -1.63
N TRP A 196 -9.88 -0.07 -1.34
CA TRP A 196 -8.54 -0.24 -1.89
C TRP A 196 -8.55 -0.37 -3.42
N ASN A 197 -9.51 -1.12 -3.98
CA ASN A 197 -9.65 -1.26 -5.43
C ASN A 197 -9.97 0.09 -6.11
N TYR A 198 -10.86 0.87 -5.50
CA TYR A 198 -11.17 2.23 -5.92
C TYR A 198 -9.90 3.10 -5.97
N PHE A 199 -9.15 3.18 -4.86
CA PHE A 199 -7.93 3.99 -4.84
C PHE A 199 -6.86 3.49 -5.80
N ARG A 200 -6.67 2.16 -5.94
CA ARG A 200 -5.74 1.60 -6.93
C ARG A 200 -6.09 2.08 -8.34
N ASN A 201 -7.37 2.03 -8.72
CA ASN A 201 -7.82 2.47 -10.04
C ASN A 201 -7.66 3.98 -10.22
N LEU A 202 -8.03 4.78 -9.22
CA LEU A 202 -7.91 6.24 -9.26
C LEU A 202 -6.45 6.67 -9.46
N VAL A 203 -5.55 6.19 -8.60
CA VAL A 203 -4.11 6.50 -8.66
C VAL A 203 -3.49 5.99 -9.95
N LYS A 204 -3.87 4.79 -10.41
CA LYS A 204 -3.37 4.21 -11.65
C LYS A 204 -3.74 5.08 -12.85
N THR A 205 -5.00 5.50 -12.96
CA THR A 205 -5.47 6.40 -14.01
C THR A 205 -4.77 7.75 -13.94
N ALA A 206 -4.63 8.33 -12.74
CA ALA A 206 -3.95 9.61 -12.55
C ALA A 206 -2.49 9.56 -13.02
N ILE A 207 -1.72 8.55 -12.60
CA ILE A 207 -0.30 8.39 -12.99
C ILE A 207 -0.14 8.06 -14.48
N GLN A 208 -1.10 7.35 -15.09
CA GLN A 208 -1.06 6.98 -16.50
C GLN A 208 -1.49 8.11 -17.45
N SER A 209 -2.13 9.16 -16.95
CA SER A 209 -2.40 10.37 -17.74
C SER A 209 -1.11 11.06 -18.17
N ASP A 210 -1.13 11.78 -19.29
CA ASP A 210 0.05 12.48 -19.81
C ASP A 210 0.61 13.48 -18.78
N GLN A 211 -0.27 14.25 -18.14
CA GLN A 211 0.08 15.20 -17.08
C GLN A 211 0.64 14.50 -15.85
N GLY A 212 -0.04 13.47 -15.33
CA GLY A 212 0.42 12.75 -14.15
C GLY A 212 1.74 12.04 -14.38
N HIS A 213 1.94 11.47 -15.58
CA HIS A 213 3.19 10.85 -15.98
C HIS A 213 4.35 11.86 -16.07
N ALA A 214 4.09 13.07 -16.59
CA ALA A 214 5.09 14.14 -16.63
C ALA A 214 5.48 14.61 -15.21
N ILE A 215 4.49 14.89 -14.35
CA ILE A 215 4.73 15.31 -12.97
C ILE A 215 5.49 14.23 -12.17
N TYR A 216 5.04 12.97 -12.27
CA TYR A 216 5.67 11.86 -11.55
C TYR A 216 7.12 11.62 -11.99
N ARG A 217 7.44 11.77 -13.28
CA ARG A 217 8.83 11.70 -13.76
C ARG A 217 9.70 12.82 -13.19
N ARG A 218 9.16 14.04 -13.08
CA ARG A 218 9.90 15.21 -12.56
C ARG A 218 10.38 14.99 -11.12
N ARG A 219 9.61 14.28 -10.30
CA ARG A 219 9.96 13.94 -8.91
C ARG A 219 11.37 13.39 -8.73
N LYS A 220 11.88 12.57 -9.66
CA LYS A 220 13.25 12.03 -9.57
C LYS A 220 14.29 13.16 -9.60
N PHE A 221 14.10 14.14 -10.47
CA PHE A 221 14.99 15.29 -10.61
C PHE A 221 14.86 16.27 -9.44
N ASP A 222 13.69 16.37 -8.80
CA ASP A 222 13.47 17.28 -7.67
C ASP A 222 13.99 16.72 -6.34
N VAL A 223 13.94 15.39 -6.16
CA VAL A 223 14.21 14.74 -4.86
C VAL A 223 15.61 14.14 -4.78
N GLU A 224 16.10 13.48 -5.85
CA GLU A 224 17.39 12.78 -5.83
C GLU A 224 18.59 13.70 -5.55
N PRO A 225 18.67 14.94 -6.10
CA PRO A 225 19.80 15.84 -5.80
C PRO A 225 19.87 16.25 -4.33
N VAL A 226 18.72 16.39 -3.65
CA VAL A 226 18.68 16.73 -2.23
C VAL A 226 19.25 15.58 -1.40
N PHE A 227 18.82 14.34 -1.66
CA PHE A 227 19.38 13.18 -0.97
C PHE A 227 20.85 12.92 -1.31
N ALA A 228 21.30 13.23 -2.54
CA ALA A 228 22.70 13.09 -2.92
C ALA A 228 23.62 14.04 -2.15
N ARG A 229 23.15 15.23 -1.74
CA ARG A 229 23.91 16.18 -0.91
C ARG A 229 23.94 15.84 0.58
N LEU A 230 23.02 14.99 1.03
CA LEU A 230 22.92 14.55 2.42
C LEU A 230 23.73 13.27 2.72
N LYS A 231 24.21 12.60 1.67
CA LYS A 231 25.07 11.41 1.73
C LYS A 231 26.54 11.83 1.68
#